data_AF-A0A7W3ZQ41-F1
#
_entry.id   AF-A0A7W3ZQ41-F1
#
_cell.length_a   1.000
_cell.length_b   1.000
_cell.length_c   1.000
_cell.angle_alpha   90.00
_cell.angle_beta   90.00
_cell.angle_gamma   90.00
#
_symmetry.space_group_name_H-M   'P 1'
#
loop_
_entity.id
_entity.type
_entity.pdbx_description
1 polymer ?
#
loop_
_entity_poly.entity_id
_entity_poly.type
_entity_poly.pdbx_seq_one_letter_code
_entity_poly.pdbx_strand_id
1 'polypeptide(L)'
;RAGRAPLNSVEGFVRQVAGWREYVWQLYWHFGERYRHHNGLRHRAPVPDWFRDLDADAVTARCLSTVLAQVRDTGWTHHIPRLMVLGGHALQRGWHPAEVTDWFHRGFVDGYDWVMVPNVVGMSQYADGGRMTTKPYTSGGAYINRMSDLCDGCAYRPKARVGEDACPYTAGYWAFLHRHRALLEGNPRTARPVAGLDRLPDLPELLEQERERGAAPP
;
A
#
# COMPACT_ATOMS: atom_id res chain seq x y z
N ARG A 1 37.51 8.61 10.91
CA ARG A 1 36.34 8.81 10.00
C ARG A 1 36.34 10.29 9.57
N ALA A 2 36.17 10.60 8.28
CA ALA A 2 36.29 11.97 7.75
C ALA A 2 35.03 12.87 7.92
N GLY A 3 34.01 12.44 8.68
CA GLY A 3 32.85 13.27 9.03
C GLY A 3 31.93 13.73 7.88
N ARG A 4 32.03 13.13 6.68
CA ARG A 4 31.35 13.61 5.46
C ARG A 4 29.84 13.38 5.38
N ALA A 5 29.24 12.65 6.33
CA ALA A 5 27.81 12.40 6.40
C ALA A 5 27.39 12.11 7.86
N PRO A 6 26.18 12.52 8.28
CA PRO A 6 25.69 12.25 9.62
C PRO A 6 25.37 10.76 9.80
N LEU A 7 25.54 10.25 11.01
CA LEU A 7 25.46 8.82 11.30
C LEU A 7 24.11 8.21 10.95
N ASN A 8 23.01 8.92 11.23
CA ASN A 8 21.65 8.45 10.93
C ASN A 8 21.42 8.23 9.43
N SER A 9 22.05 9.02 8.56
CA SER A 9 21.96 8.82 7.11
C SER A 9 22.75 7.60 6.66
N VAL A 10 23.98 7.44 7.16
CA VAL A 10 24.83 6.28 6.80
C VAL A 10 24.24 4.98 7.34
N GLU A 11 23.84 4.96 8.61
CA GLU A 11 23.18 3.79 9.23
C GLU A 11 21.89 3.45 8.50
N GLY A 12 21.05 4.45 8.21
CA GLY A 12 19.79 4.25 7.52
C GLY A 12 19.98 3.60 6.14
N PHE A 13 20.95 4.08 5.36
CA PHE A 13 21.31 3.49 4.07
C PHE A 13 21.84 2.06 4.21
N VAL A 14 22.83 1.84 5.09
CA VAL A 14 23.41 0.51 5.33
C VAL A 14 22.35 -0.48 5.78
N ARG A 15 21.42 -0.08 6.64
CA ARG A 15 20.30 -0.92 7.09
C ARG A 15 19.34 -1.32 5.98
N GLN A 16 19.19 -0.54 4.91
CA GLN A 16 18.37 -0.97 3.77
C GLN A 16 19.07 -2.10 2.99
N VAL A 17 20.40 -2.04 2.86
CA VAL A 17 21.18 -3.02 2.10
C VAL A 17 21.52 -4.24 2.96
N ALA A 18 22.30 -4.07 4.02
CA ALA A 18 22.74 -5.17 4.88
C ALA A 18 21.65 -5.70 5.82
N GLY A 19 20.57 -4.93 6.01
CA GLY A 19 19.40 -5.35 6.77
C GLY A 19 18.30 -5.85 5.84
N TRP A 20 17.48 -4.94 5.30
CA TRP A 20 16.26 -5.32 4.57
C TRP A 20 16.50 -6.16 3.33
N ARG A 21 17.46 -5.81 2.47
CA ARG A 21 17.73 -6.58 1.25
C ARG A 21 18.20 -8.00 1.56
N GLU A 22 19.13 -8.16 2.50
CA GLU A 22 19.57 -9.50 2.95
C GLU A 22 18.46 -10.27 3.65
N TYR A 23 17.68 -9.62 4.51
CA TYR A 23 16.54 -10.24 5.19
C TYR A 23 15.50 -10.77 4.20
N VAL A 24 15.14 -9.96 3.20
CA VAL A 24 14.22 -10.34 2.11
C VAL A 24 14.76 -11.51 1.30
N TRP A 25 16.05 -11.48 0.95
CA TRP A 25 16.71 -12.58 0.26
C TRP A 25 16.59 -13.89 1.04
N GLN A 26 16.89 -13.89 2.34
CA GLN A 26 16.79 -15.09 3.16
C GLN A 26 15.35 -15.55 3.35
N LEU A 27 14.40 -14.63 3.54
CA LEU A 27 12.98 -14.95 3.69
C LEU A 27 12.40 -15.60 2.45
N TYR A 28 12.79 -15.16 1.25
CA TYR A 28 12.32 -15.75 0.00
C TYR A 28 12.60 -17.26 -0.04
N TRP A 29 13.85 -17.66 0.25
CA TRP A 29 14.23 -19.06 0.29
C TRP A 29 13.63 -19.80 1.49
N HIS A 30 13.56 -19.16 2.66
CA HIS A 30 13.01 -19.77 3.87
C HIS A 30 11.50 -20.06 3.75
N PHE A 31 10.73 -19.16 3.13
CA PHE A 31 9.28 -19.36 2.95
C PHE A 31 8.94 -20.27 1.77
N GLY A 32 9.83 -20.38 0.78
CA GLY A 32 9.69 -21.28 -0.36
C GLY A 32 8.62 -20.85 -1.37
N GLU A 33 8.49 -21.63 -2.44
CA GLU A 33 7.70 -21.28 -3.64
C GLU A 33 6.22 -20.99 -3.34
N ARG A 34 5.64 -21.70 -2.37
CA ARG A 34 4.22 -21.54 -2.00
C ARG A 34 3.93 -20.17 -1.38
N TYR A 35 4.95 -19.45 -0.91
CA TYR A 35 4.77 -18.16 -0.26
C TYR A 35 4.07 -17.14 -1.15
N ARG A 36 4.33 -17.15 -2.46
CA ARG A 36 3.68 -16.28 -3.46
C ARG A 36 2.14 -16.38 -3.44
N HIS A 37 1.60 -17.54 -3.06
CA HIS A 37 0.16 -17.81 -3.10
C HIS A 37 -0.54 -17.53 -1.77
N HIS A 38 0.16 -16.99 -0.77
CA HIS A 38 -0.46 -16.59 0.48
C HIS A 38 -1.51 -15.50 0.25
N ASN A 39 -2.67 -15.67 0.89
CA ASN A 39 -3.79 -14.74 0.81
C ASN A 39 -4.61 -14.78 2.10
N GLY A 40 -3.95 -14.51 3.23
CA GLY A 40 -4.54 -14.57 4.57
C GLY A 40 -5.73 -13.64 4.77
N LEU A 41 -5.78 -12.52 4.02
CA LEU A 41 -6.90 -11.57 4.03
C LEU A 41 -8.03 -11.95 3.05
N ARG A 42 -7.88 -13.01 2.27
CA ARG A 42 -8.86 -13.49 1.27
C ARG A 42 -9.28 -12.41 0.26
N HIS A 43 -8.32 -11.60 -0.17
CA HIS A 43 -8.51 -10.58 -1.20
C HIS A 43 -8.63 -11.24 -2.58
N ARG A 44 -9.68 -10.93 -3.33
CA ARG A 44 -10.03 -11.61 -4.59
C ARG A 44 -10.34 -10.68 -5.76
N ALA A 45 -10.36 -9.37 -5.54
CA ALA A 45 -10.61 -8.44 -6.63
C ALA A 45 -9.43 -8.45 -7.61
N PRO A 46 -9.67 -8.41 -8.93
CA PRO A 46 -8.58 -8.33 -9.90
C PRO A 46 -7.90 -6.96 -9.81
N VAL A 47 -6.66 -6.86 -10.29
CA VAL A 47 -6.03 -5.56 -10.53
C VAL A 47 -6.73 -4.89 -11.73
N PRO A 48 -7.32 -3.69 -11.58
CA PRO A 48 -8.02 -3.00 -12.67
C PRO A 48 -7.09 -2.65 -13.83
N ASP A 49 -7.63 -2.58 -15.05
CA ASP A 49 -6.85 -2.36 -16.27
C ASP A 49 -6.08 -1.04 -16.24
N TRP A 50 -6.68 0.07 -15.79
CA TRP A 50 -5.97 1.35 -15.66
C TRP A 50 -4.72 1.28 -14.77
N PHE A 51 -4.75 0.44 -13.71
CA PHE A 51 -3.58 0.24 -12.87
C PHE A 51 -2.59 -0.72 -13.53
N ARG A 52 -3.11 -1.81 -14.12
CA ARG A 52 -2.34 -2.84 -14.82
C ARG A 52 -1.50 -2.24 -15.95
N ASP A 53 -2.10 -1.34 -16.70
CA ASP A 53 -1.54 -0.72 -17.91
C ASP A 53 -0.80 0.59 -17.61
N LEU A 54 -0.64 0.95 -16.33
CA LEU A 54 0.02 2.17 -15.88
C LEU A 54 -0.62 3.45 -16.46
N ASP A 55 -1.94 3.44 -16.67
CA ASP A 55 -2.70 4.59 -17.18
C ASP A 55 -2.87 5.65 -16.09
N ALA A 56 -1.83 6.47 -15.94
CA ALA A 56 -1.81 7.58 -15.00
C ALA A 56 -2.81 8.69 -15.36
N ASP A 57 -3.18 8.82 -16.64
CA ASP A 57 -4.01 9.90 -17.16
C ASP A 57 -5.51 9.64 -16.89
N ALA A 58 -5.89 8.38 -16.70
CA ALA A 58 -7.21 7.99 -16.21
C ALA A 58 -7.44 8.31 -14.72
N VAL A 59 -6.39 8.64 -13.95
CA VAL A 59 -6.45 8.80 -12.49
C VAL A 59 -6.37 10.27 -12.09
N THR A 60 -7.35 10.73 -11.32
CA THR A 60 -7.46 12.10 -10.83
C THR A 60 -6.85 12.28 -9.43
N ALA A 61 -6.75 11.22 -8.62
CA ALA A 61 -6.00 11.25 -7.37
C ALA A 61 -4.51 11.49 -7.64
N ARG A 62 -4.07 12.75 -7.48
CA ARG A 62 -2.74 13.24 -7.84
C ARG A 62 -1.58 12.39 -7.32
N CYS A 63 -1.67 11.86 -6.09
CA CYS A 63 -0.62 11.00 -5.55
C CYS A 63 -0.49 9.67 -6.30
N LEU A 64 -1.61 9.09 -6.72
CA LEU A 64 -1.63 7.83 -7.45
C LEU A 64 -1.25 8.03 -8.91
N SER A 65 -1.79 9.05 -9.58
CA SER A 65 -1.43 9.37 -10.96
C SER A 65 0.05 9.73 -11.10
N THR A 66 0.60 10.54 -10.19
CA THR A 66 2.03 10.88 -10.19
C THR A 66 2.91 9.63 -10.08
N VAL A 67 2.57 8.71 -9.18
CA VAL A 67 3.39 7.52 -8.94
C VAL A 67 3.23 6.50 -10.07
N LEU A 68 2.03 6.35 -10.64
CA LEU A 68 1.83 5.53 -11.85
C LEU A 68 2.62 6.09 -13.03
N ALA A 69 2.61 7.40 -13.24
CA ALA A 69 3.40 8.05 -14.31
C ALA A 69 4.91 7.81 -14.11
N GLN A 70 5.44 7.89 -12.89
CA GLN A 70 6.84 7.55 -12.60
C GLN A 70 7.16 6.10 -13.00
N VAL A 71 6.31 5.14 -12.64
CA VAL A 71 6.52 3.74 -13.00
C VAL A 71 6.37 3.53 -14.51
N ARG A 72 5.38 4.16 -15.16
CA ARG A 72 5.19 4.13 -16.63
C ARG A 72 6.41 4.64 -17.38
N ASP A 73 6.91 5.81 -16.99
CA ASP A 73 7.87 6.56 -17.78
C ASP A 73 9.31 6.13 -17.49
N THR A 74 9.59 5.60 -16.29
CA THR A 74 10.96 5.24 -15.87
C THR A 74 11.12 3.83 -15.32
N GLY A 75 10.03 3.06 -15.16
CA GLY A 75 10.07 1.76 -14.50
C GLY A 75 10.53 1.83 -13.05
N TRP A 76 10.41 2.99 -12.38
CA TRP A 76 10.98 3.20 -11.06
C TRP A 76 10.25 4.27 -10.24
N THR A 77 10.14 3.99 -8.94
CA THR A 77 9.92 5.01 -7.91
C THR A 77 10.62 4.54 -6.64
N HIS A 78 10.85 5.44 -5.69
CA HIS A 78 11.49 5.10 -4.42
C HIS A 78 10.55 4.28 -3.51
N HIS A 79 11.08 3.76 -2.40
CA HIS A 79 10.39 2.75 -1.58
C HIS A 79 9.00 3.17 -1.03
N ILE A 80 8.86 4.41 -0.55
CA ILE A 80 7.63 4.86 0.14
C ILE A 80 6.40 4.89 -0.79
N PRO A 81 6.45 5.42 -2.02
CA PRO A 81 5.37 5.31 -2.99
C PRO A 81 4.97 3.88 -3.32
N ARG A 82 5.94 2.95 -3.42
CA ARG A 82 5.64 1.51 -3.61
C ARG A 82 4.78 0.98 -2.46
N LEU A 83 5.17 1.29 -1.22
CA LEU A 83 4.50 0.77 -0.02
C LEU A 83 3.18 1.48 0.29
N MET A 84 3.19 2.81 0.34
CA MET A 84 2.11 3.61 0.93
C MET A 84 1.12 4.17 -0.10
N VAL A 85 1.51 4.25 -1.39
CA VAL A 85 0.63 4.70 -2.48
C VAL A 85 0.13 3.47 -3.25
N LEU A 86 0.99 2.84 -4.05
CA LEU A 86 0.61 1.71 -4.90
C LEU A 86 0.13 0.50 -4.08
N GLY A 87 0.98 0.00 -3.19
CA GLY A 87 0.67 -1.15 -2.34
C GLY A 87 -0.44 -0.87 -1.34
N GLY A 88 -0.43 0.31 -0.72
CA GLY A 88 -1.46 0.76 0.21
C GLY A 88 -2.84 0.83 -0.44
N HIS A 89 -2.93 1.32 -1.69
CA HIS A 89 -4.16 1.34 -2.46
C HIS A 89 -4.66 -0.06 -2.78
N ALA A 90 -3.79 -0.93 -3.32
CA ALA A 90 -4.12 -2.32 -3.63
C ALA A 90 -4.65 -3.08 -2.40
N LEU A 91 -4.00 -2.90 -1.25
CA LEU A 91 -4.40 -3.51 0.02
C LEU A 91 -5.78 -3.02 0.49
N GLN A 92 -6.05 -1.72 0.37
CA GLN A 92 -7.34 -1.13 0.73
C GLN A 92 -8.47 -1.63 -0.18
N ARG A 93 -8.19 -1.81 -1.47
CA ARG A 93 -9.17 -2.29 -2.46
C ARG A 93 -9.36 -3.79 -2.47
N GLY A 94 -8.55 -4.54 -1.75
CA GLY A 94 -8.72 -5.97 -1.64
C GLY A 94 -8.32 -6.71 -2.91
N TRP A 95 -7.30 -6.20 -3.60
CA TRP A 95 -6.78 -6.80 -4.84
C TRP A 95 -6.03 -8.09 -4.55
N HIS A 96 -6.11 -9.05 -5.48
CA HIS A 96 -5.52 -10.36 -5.32
C HIS A 96 -3.98 -10.25 -5.18
N PRO A 97 -3.36 -10.67 -4.06
CA PRO A 97 -1.95 -10.43 -3.78
C PRO A 97 -1.00 -10.98 -4.85
N ALA A 98 -1.36 -12.09 -5.50
CA ALA A 98 -0.55 -12.65 -6.58
C ALA A 98 -0.55 -11.77 -7.84
N GLU A 99 -1.68 -11.13 -8.17
CA GLU A 99 -1.73 -10.19 -9.31
C GLU A 99 -0.96 -8.90 -8.98
N VAL A 100 -1.07 -8.42 -7.74
CA VAL A 100 -0.29 -7.26 -7.28
C VAL A 100 1.21 -7.57 -7.34
N THR A 101 1.62 -8.77 -6.90
CA THR A 101 3.02 -9.22 -6.94
C THR A 101 3.54 -9.30 -8.38
N ASP A 102 2.75 -9.87 -9.27
CA ASP A 102 3.07 -9.98 -10.70
C ASP A 102 3.19 -8.60 -11.36
N TRP A 103 2.30 -7.66 -11.01
CA TRP A 103 2.39 -6.28 -11.48
C TRP A 103 3.66 -5.58 -10.99
N PHE A 104 4.02 -5.71 -9.71
CA PHE A 104 5.27 -5.14 -9.18
C PHE A 104 6.53 -5.76 -9.81
N HIS A 105 6.50 -7.05 -10.14
CA HIS A 105 7.57 -7.69 -10.88
C HIS A 105 7.72 -7.05 -12.27
N ARG A 106 6.61 -6.90 -13.02
CA ARG A 106 6.66 -6.38 -14.40
C ARG A 106 6.93 -4.87 -14.49
N GLY A 107 6.41 -4.10 -13.54
CA GLY A 107 6.43 -2.63 -13.61
C GLY A 107 7.76 -1.99 -13.21
N PHE A 108 8.62 -2.71 -12.48
CA PHE A 108 9.85 -2.14 -11.93
C PHE A 108 11.10 -2.73 -12.57
N VAL A 109 12.07 -1.87 -12.90
CA VAL A 109 13.38 -2.29 -13.45
C VAL A 109 14.20 -3.15 -12.48
N ASP A 110 13.86 -3.10 -11.18
CA ASP A 110 14.45 -3.92 -10.12
C ASP A 110 13.50 -5.06 -9.66
N GLY A 111 12.49 -5.38 -10.48
CA GLY A 111 11.48 -6.41 -10.28
C GLY A 111 12.00 -7.82 -10.47
N TYR A 112 12.53 -8.43 -9.41
CA TYR A 112 12.85 -9.86 -9.38
C TYR A 112 12.05 -10.58 -8.30
N ASP A 113 11.73 -11.85 -8.54
CA ASP A 113 10.93 -12.67 -7.62
C ASP A 113 11.42 -12.67 -6.19
N TRP A 114 12.73 -12.86 -5.99
CA TRP A 114 13.31 -12.95 -4.65
C TRP A 114 13.11 -11.68 -3.82
N VAL A 115 12.99 -10.52 -4.47
CA VAL A 115 12.78 -9.24 -3.80
C VAL A 115 11.31 -8.84 -3.78
N MET A 116 10.57 -9.09 -4.86
CA MET A 116 9.17 -8.66 -4.98
C MET A 116 8.23 -9.54 -4.18
N VAL A 117 8.43 -10.87 -4.18
CA VAL A 117 7.51 -11.78 -3.49
C VAL A 117 7.45 -11.49 -1.98
N PRO A 118 8.56 -11.39 -1.22
CA PRO A 118 8.48 -11.07 0.20
C PRO A 118 7.94 -9.66 0.45
N ASN A 119 8.43 -8.65 -0.28
CA ASN A 119 8.01 -7.27 -0.07
C ASN A 119 6.52 -7.05 -0.39
N VAL A 120 6.00 -7.64 -1.46
CA VAL A 120 4.59 -7.47 -1.84
C VAL A 120 3.69 -8.32 -0.96
N VAL A 121 3.91 -9.64 -0.89
CA VAL A 121 3.03 -10.54 -0.13
C VAL A 121 3.07 -10.24 1.38
N GLY A 122 4.27 -10.06 1.94
CA GLY A 122 4.45 -9.88 3.38
C GLY A 122 4.33 -8.43 3.83
N MET A 123 5.21 -7.55 3.32
CA MET A 123 5.28 -6.17 3.81
C MET A 123 4.10 -5.31 3.32
N SER A 124 3.77 -5.37 2.03
CA SER A 124 2.78 -4.49 1.43
C SER A 124 1.34 -4.98 1.64
N GLN A 125 1.08 -6.25 1.31
CA GLN A 125 -0.28 -6.79 1.25
C GLN A 125 -0.69 -7.53 2.52
N TYR A 126 0.22 -7.72 3.49
CA TYR A 126 -0.04 -8.45 4.73
C TYR A 126 -0.72 -9.82 4.50
N ALA A 127 -0.48 -10.40 3.33
CA ALA A 127 -1.15 -11.59 2.84
C ALA A 127 -0.60 -12.86 3.51
N ASP A 128 0.57 -12.76 4.15
CA ASP A 128 1.17 -13.82 4.96
C ASP A 128 0.63 -13.88 6.39
N GLY A 129 -0.29 -13.00 6.77
CA GLY A 129 -0.87 -12.94 8.13
C GLY A 129 0.08 -12.39 9.19
N GLY A 130 1.17 -11.73 8.78
CA GLY A 130 2.13 -11.09 9.68
C GLY A 130 3.39 -11.89 9.97
N ARG A 131 3.77 -12.81 9.06
CA ARG A 131 5.04 -13.56 9.19
C ARG A 131 6.25 -12.67 8.96
N MET A 132 6.15 -11.70 8.04
CA MET A 132 7.21 -10.74 7.75
C MET A 132 7.07 -9.43 8.56
N THR A 133 5.84 -8.96 8.79
CA THR A 133 5.59 -7.67 9.44
C THR A 133 4.53 -7.79 10.53
N THR A 134 4.60 -6.93 11.54
CA THR A 134 3.71 -7.02 12.72
C THR A 134 2.39 -6.26 12.57
N LYS A 135 2.20 -5.55 11.46
CA LYS A 135 0.95 -4.84 11.12
C LYS A 135 0.87 -4.58 9.61
N PRO A 136 -0.32 -4.47 9.03
CA PRO A 136 -0.47 -4.02 7.65
C PRO A 136 0.01 -2.57 7.49
N TYR A 137 0.74 -2.29 6.41
CA TYR A 137 1.16 -0.94 6.04
C TYR A 137 0.13 -0.31 5.09
N THR A 138 -0.81 0.40 5.68
CA THR A 138 -1.77 1.24 4.95
C THR A 138 -2.11 2.48 5.77
N SER A 139 -2.63 3.51 5.11
CA SER A 139 -2.94 4.79 5.75
C SER A 139 -4.01 5.57 4.99
N GLY A 140 -4.71 6.46 5.69
CA GLY A 140 -5.57 7.47 5.07
C GLY A 140 -4.78 8.60 4.40
N GLY A 141 -5.49 9.46 3.67
CA GLY A 141 -4.93 10.62 2.98
C GLY A 141 -4.20 11.60 3.89
N ALA A 142 -4.52 11.66 5.18
CA ALA A 142 -3.79 12.47 6.17
C ALA A 142 -2.30 12.08 6.30
N TYR A 143 -1.93 10.82 6.05
CA TYR A 143 -0.53 10.42 5.99
C TYR A 143 0.16 10.96 4.73
N ILE A 144 -0.46 10.77 3.57
CA ILE A 144 0.07 11.24 2.27
C ILE A 144 0.25 12.76 2.30
N ASN A 145 -0.74 13.50 2.81
CA ASN A 145 -0.68 14.96 2.97
C ASN A 145 0.44 15.43 3.90
N ARG A 146 0.84 14.63 4.88
CA ARG A 146 1.93 15.00 5.81
C ARG A 146 3.30 14.66 5.22
N MET A 147 3.39 13.62 4.39
CA MET A 147 4.66 13.08 3.89
C MET A 147 4.99 13.51 2.46
N SER A 148 4.11 14.29 1.83
CA SER A 148 4.25 14.77 0.46
C SER A 148 3.49 16.08 0.26
N ASP A 149 3.76 16.74 -0.86
CA ASP A 149 3.05 17.89 -1.39
C ASP A 149 1.95 17.52 -2.41
N LEU A 150 1.67 16.23 -2.59
CA LEU A 150 0.77 15.71 -3.64
C LEU A 150 -0.72 15.95 -3.35
N CYS A 151 -1.06 16.35 -2.12
CA CYS A 151 -2.44 16.69 -1.76
C CYS A 151 -2.80 18.14 -2.12
N ASP A 152 -1.80 19.02 -2.28
CA ASP A 152 -2.04 20.36 -2.78
C ASP A 152 -2.47 20.29 -4.26
N GLY A 153 -3.46 21.08 -4.66
CA GLY A 153 -4.05 21.02 -6.00
C GLY A 153 -4.68 19.67 -6.41
N CYS A 154 -4.83 18.70 -5.49
CA CYS A 154 -5.50 17.43 -5.76
C CYS A 154 -7.03 17.64 -5.83
N ALA A 155 -7.72 16.87 -6.68
CA ALA A 155 -9.18 16.85 -6.76
C ALA A 155 -9.85 16.45 -5.44
N TYR A 156 -9.13 15.72 -4.58
CA TYR A 156 -9.65 15.19 -3.33
C TYR A 156 -9.06 15.83 -2.07
N ARG A 157 -9.87 15.90 -1.01
CA ARG A 157 -9.47 16.42 0.29
C ARG A 157 -8.98 15.30 1.20
N PRO A 158 -7.73 15.36 1.70
CA PRO A 158 -7.12 14.25 2.45
C PRO A 158 -7.82 13.91 3.78
N LYS A 159 -8.68 14.80 4.29
CA LYS A 159 -9.48 14.57 5.51
C LYS A 159 -10.93 14.20 5.22
N ALA A 160 -11.42 14.40 4.00
CA ALA A 160 -12.78 14.03 3.62
C ALA A 160 -12.89 12.51 3.47
N ARG A 161 -13.98 11.96 4.04
CA ARG A 161 -14.30 10.53 4.10
C ARG A 161 -15.42 10.16 3.14
N VAL A 162 -16.40 11.05 3.02
CA VAL A 162 -17.60 10.94 2.18
C VAL A 162 -17.74 12.19 1.33
N GLY A 163 -18.47 12.07 0.21
CA GLY A 163 -18.68 13.13 -0.77
C GLY A 163 -17.79 13.01 -2.02
N GLU A 164 -18.09 13.81 -3.04
CA GLU A 164 -17.42 13.78 -4.34
C GLU A 164 -15.90 14.05 -4.24
N ASP A 165 -15.49 14.89 -3.28
CA ASP A 165 -14.09 15.22 -3.02
C ASP A 165 -13.43 14.34 -1.93
N ALA A 166 -14.09 13.25 -1.51
CA ALA A 166 -13.55 12.31 -0.53
C ALA A 166 -12.28 11.62 -1.05
N CYS A 167 -11.21 11.70 -0.25
CA CYS A 167 -9.94 11.08 -0.61
C CYS A 167 -10.07 9.55 -0.65
N PRO A 168 -9.72 8.90 -1.78
CA PRO A 168 -9.86 7.44 -1.94
C PRO A 168 -9.01 6.65 -0.93
N TYR A 169 -7.90 7.23 -0.45
CA TYR A 169 -7.08 6.62 0.61
C TYR A 169 -7.73 6.76 1.99
N THR A 170 -8.38 7.88 2.27
CA THR A 170 -9.06 8.10 3.56
C THR A 170 -10.28 7.20 3.68
N ALA A 171 -11.12 7.16 2.65
CA ALA A 171 -12.26 6.26 2.59
C ALA A 171 -11.81 4.78 2.61
N GLY A 172 -10.87 4.43 1.73
CA GLY A 172 -10.34 3.08 1.61
C GLY A 172 -9.66 2.55 2.89
N TYR A 173 -8.99 3.41 3.66
CA TYR A 173 -8.41 3.03 4.95
C TYR A 173 -9.46 2.55 5.95
N TRP A 174 -10.56 3.31 6.10
CA TRP A 174 -11.62 2.95 7.03
C TRP A 174 -12.42 1.74 6.54
N ALA A 175 -12.70 1.66 5.24
CA ALA A 175 -13.33 0.47 4.65
C ALA A 175 -12.47 -0.80 4.85
N PHE A 176 -11.15 -0.70 4.72
CA PHE A 176 -10.22 -1.80 5.01
C PHE A 176 -10.29 -2.23 6.48
N LEU A 177 -10.22 -1.29 7.43
CA LEU A 177 -10.31 -1.60 8.85
C LEU A 177 -11.64 -2.24 9.21
N HIS A 178 -12.74 -1.74 8.63
CA HIS A 178 -14.08 -2.30 8.83
C HIS A 178 -14.15 -3.75 8.33
N ARG A 179 -13.73 -3.99 7.08
CA ARG A 179 -13.75 -5.32 6.44
C ARG A 179 -12.93 -6.36 7.20
N HIS A 180 -11.85 -5.96 7.86
CA HIS A 180 -10.93 -6.84 8.58
C HIS A 180 -10.95 -6.65 10.10
N ARG A 181 -12.04 -6.08 10.65
CA ARG A 181 -12.17 -5.72 12.08
C ARG A 181 -11.76 -6.86 13.01
N ALA A 182 -12.35 -8.04 12.84
CA ALA A 182 -12.12 -9.20 13.71
C ALA A 182 -10.65 -9.64 13.78
N LEU A 183 -9.90 -9.51 12.67
CA LEU A 183 -8.48 -9.83 12.65
C LEU A 183 -7.66 -8.71 13.32
N LEU A 184 -7.98 -7.46 13.01
CA LEU A 184 -7.16 -6.30 13.36
C LEU A 184 -7.39 -5.80 14.80
N GLU A 185 -8.54 -6.09 15.41
CA GLU A 185 -8.80 -5.74 16.81
C GLU A 185 -7.94 -6.55 17.78
N GLY A 186 -7.59 -7.79 17.42
CA GLY A 186 -6.70 -8.65 18.21
C GLY A 186 -5.22 -8.26 18.16
N ASN A 187 -4.82 -7.36 17.25
CA ASN A 187 -3.43 -6.93 17.11
C ASN A 187 -3.21 -5.60 17.87
N PRO A 188 -2.31 -5.54 18.88
CA PRO A 188 -2.08 -4.34 19.69
C PRO A 188 -1.71 -3.08 18.89
N ARG A 189 -1.10 -3.25 17.71
CA ARG A 189 -0.68 -2.14 16.85
C ARG A 189 -1.83 -1.55 16.02
N THR A 190 -2.93 -2.29 15.84
CA THR A 190 -4.09 -1.89 15.03
C THR A 190 -5.38 -1.76 15.84
N ALA A 191 -5.42 -2.25 17.08
CA ALA A 191 -6.59 -2.18 17.97
C ALA A 191 -7.11 -0.74 18.16
N ARG A 192 -6.23 0.25 18.37
CA ARG A 192 -6.64 1.65 18.53
C ARG A 192 -7.32 2.22 17.29
N PRO A 193 -6.73 2.13 16.07
CA PRO A 193 -7.43 2.52 14.85
C PRO A 193 -8.76 1.80 14.64
N VAL A 194 -8.84 0.50 14.94
CA VAL A 194 -10.08 -0.29 14.79
C VAL A 194 -11.18 0.23 15.74
N ALA A 195 -10.86 0.53 17.00
CA ALA A 195 -11.81 1.16 17.92
C ALA A 195 -12.25 2.57 17.47
N GLY A 196 -11.48 3.21 16.59
CA GLY A 196 -11.86 4.47 15.96
C GLY A 196 -13.07 4.35 15.03
N LEU A 197 -13.34 3.16 14.46
CA LEU A 197 -14.51 2.92 13.60
C LEU A 197 -15.82 3.21 14.32
N ASP A 198 -15.92 2.86 15.61
CA ASP A 198 -17.14 3.02 16.41
C ASP A 198 -17.48 4.50 16.67
N ARG A 199 -16.58 5.44 16.30
CA ARG A 199 -16.74 6.88 16.47
C ARG A 199 -17.02 7.61 15.15
N LEU A 200 -17.14 6.89 14.04
CA LEU A 200 -17.41 7.47 12.72
C LEU A 200 -18.91 7.49 12.47
N PRO A 201 -19.58 8.66 12.56
CA PRO A 201 -21.01 8.76 12.28
C PRO A 201 -21.33 8.52 10.80
N ASP A 202 -20.36 8.76 9.93
CA ASP A 202 -20.41 8.65 8.47
C ASP A 202 -19.98 7.25 7.96
N LEU A 203 -19.79 6.27 8.84
CA LEU A 203 -19.32 4.94 8.44
C LEU A 203 -20.26 4.23 7.44
N PRO A 204 -21.59 4.20 7.61
CA PRO A 204 -22.47 3.56 6.63
C PRO A 204 -22.38 4.19 5.24
N GLU A 205 -22.37 5.52 5.16
CA GLU A 205 -22.24 6.28 3.92
C GLU A 205 -20.87 6.04 3.25
N LEU A 206 -19.79 6.04 4.03
CA LEU A 206 -18.45 5.71 3.54
C LEU A 206 -18.38 4.32 2.93
N LEU A 207 -19.03 3.33 3.54
CA LEU A 207 -19.04 1.95 3.05
C LEU A 207 -19.86 1.81 1.76
N GLU A 208 -20.97 2.54 1.64
CA GLU A 208 -21.75 2.57 0.40
C GLU A 208 -20.94 3.22 -0.73
N GLN A 209 -20.34 4.39 -0.47
CA GLN A 209 -19.51 5.08 -1.44
C GLN A 209 -18.35 4.22 -1.95
N GLU A 210 -17.66 3.48 -1.06
CA GLU A 210 -16.56 2.61 -1.48
C GLU A 210 -17.04 1.38 -2.26
N ARG A 211 -18.27 0.90 -2.03
CA ARG A 211 -18.90 -0.11 -2.89
C ARG A 211 -19.21 0.43 -4.28
N GLU A 212 -19.79 1.62 -4.37
CA GLU A 212 -20.15 2.28 -5.63
C GLU A 212 -18.92 2.64 -6.47
N ARG A 213 -17.85 3.12 -5.82
CA ARG A 213 -16.59 3.44 -6.51
C ARG A 213 -15.99 2.22 -7.20
N GLY A 214 -16.16 1.03 -6.62
CA GLY A 214 -15.74 -0.24 -7.21
C GLY A 214 -14.27 -0.24 -7.67
N ALA A 215 -14.07 -0.57 -8.95
CA ALA A 215 -12.76 -0.64 -9.62
C ALA A 215 -12.44 0.60 -10.49
N ALA A 216 -13.29 1.64 -10.48
CA ALA A 216 -13.07 2.84 -11.27
C ALA A 216 -11.79 3.57 -10.82
N PRO A 217 -11.04 4.19 -11.76
CA PRO A 217 -9.90 5.00 -11.39
C PRO A 217 -10.37 6.19 -10.52
N PRO A 218 -9.71 6.43 -9.39
CA PRO A 218 -10.12 7.48 -8.47
C PRO A 218 -9.36 8.79 -8.75
#